data_AF-A0A839LN69-F1
#
_entry.id   AF-A0A839LN69-F1
#
_cell.length_a   1.000
_cell.length_b   1.000
_cell.length_c   1.000
_cell.angle_alpha   90.00
_cell.angle_beta   90.00
_cell.angle_gamma   90.00
#
_symmetry.space_group_name_H-M   'P 1'
#
loop_
_entity.id
_entity.type
_entity.pdbx_description
1 polymer ?
#
loop_
_entity_poly.entity_id
_entity_poly.type
_entity_poly.pdbx_seq_one_letter_code
_entity_poly.pdbx_strand_id
1 'polypeptide(L)'
;MRTLFKAFFILAVGVVLLSVIGGFSLAHHVFSEPGLHIVVNGDEWTDPDVGDFIGVMIGLGVTGLVLFIVLPLVLLFAVGLPLLIVGGVIGFLMLLFCGVGAVVFSPAFLVILVLWLLLRRPKARATAPAPRP
;
A
#
# COMPACT_ATOMS: atom_id res chain seq x y z
N MET A 1 -5.79 -10.34 10.27
CA MET A 1 -4.71 -9.41 9.86
C MET A 1 -3.35 -10.10 9.71
N ARG A 2 -2.88 -10.92 10.66
CA ARG A 2 -1.56 -11.60 10.58
C ARG A 2 -1.36 -12.54 9.37
N THR A 3 -2.40 -13.23 8.91
CA THR A 3 -2.32 -14.20 7.80
C THR A 3 -2.30 -13.54 6.43
N LEU A 4 -3.19 -12.56 6.20
CA LEU A 4 -3.18 -11.77 4.96
C LEU A 4 -1.87 -11.00 4.79
N PHE A 5 -1.37 -10.34 5.85
CA PHE A 5 -0.10 -9.62 5.79
C PHE A 5 1.08 -10.55 5.46
N LYS A 6 1.13 -11.74 6.08
CA LYS A 6 2.13 -12.75 5.76
C LYS A 6 2.05 -13.23 4.31
N ALA A 7 0.84 -13.43 3.78
CA ALA A 7 0.63 -13.87 2.40
C ALA A 7 1.11 -12.80 1.40
N PHE A 8 0.74 -11.53 1.58
CA PHE A 8 1.22 -10.43 0.74
C PHE A 8 2.73 -10.23 0.84
N PHE A 9 3.30 -10.37 2.04
CA PHE A 9 4.73 -10.27 2.23
C PHE A 9 5.51 -11.38 1.51
N ILE A 10 5.05 -12.64 1.62
CA ILE A 10 5.65 -13.77 0.91
C ILE A 10 5.54 -13.58 -0.60
N LEU A 11 4.39 -13.14 -1.10
CA LEU A 11 4.19 -12.84 -2.52
C LEU A 11 5.16 -11.76 -3.00
N ALA A 12 5.26 -10.64 -2.27
CA ALA A 12 6.15 -9.54 -2.62
C ALA A 12 7.62 -9.97 -2.65
N VAL A 13 8.06 -10.70 -1.63
CA VAL A 13 9.42 -11.27 -1.57
C VAL A 13 9.64 -12.25 -2.73
N GLY A 14 8.65 -13.08 -3.06
CA GLY A 14 8.71 -14.01 -4.20
C GLY A 14 8.86 -13.29 -5.54
N VAL A 15 8.10 -12.23 -5.77
CA VAL A 15 8.20 -11.41 -6.99
C VAL A 15 9.57 -10.73 -7.09
N VAL A 16 10.08 -10.18 -5.98
CA VAL A 16 11.42 -9.57 -5.95
C VAL A 16 12.49 -10.61 -6.28
N LEU A 17 12.44 -11.80 -5.66
CA LEU A 17 13.37 -12.89 -5.94
C LEU A 17 13.33 -13.32 -7.41
N LEU A 18 12.14 -13.52 -7.96
CA LEU A 18 11.97 -13.88 -9.38
C LEU A 18 12.51 -12.79 -10.31
N SER A 19 12.32 -11.51 -9.97
CA SER A 19 12.85 -10.40 -10.75
C SER A 19 14.37 -10.33 -10.71
N VAL A 20 14.99 -10.57 -9.54
CA VAL A 20 16.46 -10.63 -9.40
C VAL A 20 17.04 -11.82 -10.16
N ILE A 21 16.44 -13.01 -10.01
CA ILE A 21 16.89 -14.22 -10.71
C ILE A 21 16.71 -14.05 -12.22
N GLY A 22 15.57 -13.52 -12.66
CA GLY A 22 15.30 -13.24 -14.07
C GLY A 22 16.28 -12.23 -14.64
N GLY A 23 16.55 -11.13 -13.94
CA GLY A 23 17.54 -10.13 -14.33
C GLY A 23 18.96 -10.69 -14.40
N PHE A 24 19.36 -11.51 -13.43
CA PHE A 24 20.67 -12.18 -13.41
C PHE A 24 20.80 -13.21 -14.53
N SER A 25 19.76 -14.01 -14.78
CA SER A 25 19.73 -14.98 -15.89
C SER A 25 19.83 -14.28 -17.23
N LEU A 26 19.09 -13.18 -17.43
CA LEU A 26 19.16 -12.38 -18.65
C LEU A 26 20.57 -11.81 -18.85
N ALA A 27 21.15 -11.21 -17.80
CA ALA A 27 22.50 -10.68 -17.84
C ALA A 27 23.51 -11.79 -18.16
N HIS A 28 23.40 -12.95 -17.52
CA HIS A 28 24.31 -14.08 -17.76
C HIS A 28 24.26 -14.55 -19.22
N HIS A 29 23.07 -14.67 -19.82
CA HIS A 29 22.95 -15.03 -21.24
C HIS A 29 23.48 -13.94 -22.17
N VAL A 30 23.23 -12.67 -21.86
CA VAL A 30 23.72 -11.54 -22.66
C VAL A 30 25.24 -11.43 -22.62
N PHE A 31 25.87 -11.68 -21.47
CA PHE A 31 27.33 -11.54 -21.30
C PHE A 31 28.14 -12.81 -21.58
N SER A 32 27.51 -13.99 -21.66
CA SER A 32 28.24 -15.27 -21.77
C SER A 32 28.16 -15.95 -23.14
N GLU A 33 27.30 -15.47 -24.07
CA GLU A 33 27.27 -16.03 -25.43
C GLU A 33 28.31 -15.37 -26.35
N PRO A 34 29.31 -16.13 -26.85
CA PRO A 34 30.26 -15.64 -27.84
C PRO A 34 29.56 -15.57 -29.20
N GLY A 35 29.00 -14.41 -29.52
CA GLY A 35 28.29 -14.15 -30.78
C GLY A 35 27.17 -13.11 -30.68
N LEU A 36 26.87 -12.58 -29.50
CA LEU A 36 25.90 -11.51 -29.33
C LEU A 36 26.52 -10.15 -29.72
N HIS A 37 26.36 -9.76 -30.98
CA HIS A 37 26.72 -8.42 -31.46
C HIS A 37 25.55 -7.47 -31.16
N ILE A 38 25.77 -6.53 -30.23
CA ILE A 38 24.79 -5.48 -29.94
C ILE A 38 24.92 -4.42 -31.04
N VAL A 39 23.93 -4.34 -31.93
CA VAL A 39 23.87 -3.32 -32.99
C VAL A 39 22.97 -2.18 -32.52
N VAL A 40 23.56 -1.01 -32.27
CA VAL A 40 22.81 0.20 -31.92
C VAL A 40 22.94 1.19 -33.05
N ASN A 41 21.82 1.61 -33.65
CA ASN A 41 21.79 2.55 -34.78
C ASN A 41 22.61 2.12 -36.02
N GLY A 42 22.85 0.82 -36.20
CA GLY A 42 23.60 0.29 -37.35
C GLY A 42 25.10 0.12 -37.10
N ASP A 43 25.61 0.57 -35.95
CA ASP A 43 26.99 0.34 -35.53
C ASP A 43 27.09 -0.89 -34.63
N GLU A 44 28.05 -1.76 -34.93
CA GLU A 44 28.37 -2.95 -34.14
C GLU A 44 29.21 -2.55 -32.92
N TRP A 45 28.65 -2.69 -31.72
CA TRP A 45 29.39 -2.48 -30.47
C TRP A 45 30.27 -3.71 -30.17
N THR A 46 31.40 -3.82 -30.88
CA THR A 46 32.39 -4.90 -30.70
C THR A 46 33.55 -4.50 -29.78
N ASP A 47 33.81 -3.20 -29.62
CA ASP A 47 34.74 -2.64 -28.64
C ASP A 47 34.03 -1.49 -27.89
N PRO A 48 33.89 -1.54 -26.56
CA PRO A 48 33.25 -0.46 -25.83
C PRO A 48 34.20 0.75 -25.81
N ASP A 49 33.98 1.68 -26.74
CA ASP A 49 34.58 3.00 -26.64
C ASP A 49 34.18 3.62 -25.30
N VAL A 50 35.13 4.26 -24.62
CA VAL A 50 34.95 4.74 -23.24
C VAL A 50 33.75 5.69 -23.11
N GLY A 51 33.42 6.42 -24.18
CA GLY A 51 32.25 7.29 -24.28
C GLY A 51 30.91 6.54 -24.24
N ASP A 52 30.82 5.39 -24.89
CA ASP A 52 29.59 4.58 -24.97
C ASP A 52 29.31 3.87 -23.64
N PHE A 53 30.36 3.39 -22.96
CA PHE A 53 30.22 2.85 -21.60
C PHE A 53 29.71 3.91 -20.61
N ILE A 54 30.22 5.14 -20.69
CA ILE A 54 29.75 6.26 -19.85
C ILE A 54 28.29 6.60 -20.17
N GLY A 55 27.91 6.62 -21.45
CA GLY A 55 26.53 6.84 -21.89
C GLY A 55 25.57 5.80 -21.32
N VAL A 56 25.94 4.51 -21.36
CA VAL A 56 25.15 3.42 -20.77
C VAL A 56 25.03 3.58 -19.26
N MET A 57 26.12 3.88 -18.55
CA MET A 57 26.08 4.07 -17.09
C MET A 57 25.19 5.25 -16.69
N ILE A 58 25.26 6.37 -17.40
CA ILE A 58 24.40 7.54 -17.18
C ILE A 58 22.94 7.16 -17.49
N GLY A 59 22.69 6.51 -18.61
CA GLY A 59 21.34 6.07 -19.01
C GLY A 59 20.73 5.11 -17.99
N LEU A 60 21.51 4.16 -17.47
CA LEU A 60 21.09 3.21 -16.45
C LEU A 60 20.84 3.93 -15.12
N GLY A 61 21.70 4.88 -14.75
CA GLY A 61 21.54 5.71 -13.54
C GLY A 61 20.28 6.57 -13.60
N VAL A 62 20.02 7.23 -14.72
CA VAL A 62 18.81 8.04 -14.95
C VAL A 62 17.57 7.15 -14.96
N THR A 63 17.62 6.01 -15.64
CA THR A 63 16.49 5.05 -15.66
C THR A 63 16.19 4.55 -14.26
N GLY A 64 17.22 4.20 -13.48
CA GLY A 64 17.08 3.82 -12.08
C GLY A 64 16.47 4.94 -11.24
N LEU A 65 16.98 6.17 -11.36
CA LEU A 65 16.45 7.34 -10.65
C LEU A 65 14.95 7.55 -10.97
N VAL A 66 14.58 7.47 -12.24
CA VAL A 66 13.20 7.66 -12.67
C VAL A 66 12.32 6.54 -12.13
N LEU A 67 12.71 5.28 -12.26
CA LEU A 67 11.89 4.14 -11.83
C LEU A 67 11.75 4.05 -10.31
N PHE A 68 12.82 4.31 -9.56
CA PHE A 68 12.83 4.10 -8.10
C PHE A 68 12.45 5.33 -7.29
N ILE A 69 12.60 6.54 -7.84
CA ILE A 69 12.30 7.79 -7.11
C ILE A 69 11.19 8.56 -7.79
N VAL A 70 11.36 8.93 -9.05
CA VAL A 70 10.42 9.84 -9.73
C VAL A 70 9.06 9.19 -9.90
N LEU A 71 9.01 7.96 -10.43
CA LEU A 71 7.78 7.24 -10.71
C LEU A 71 6.92 7.00 -9.45
N PRO A 72 7.45 6.49 -8.32
CA PRO A 72 6.63 6.34 -7.12
C PRO A 72 6.18 7.68 -6.54
N LEU A 73 7.01 8.73 -6.60
CA LEU A 73 6.58 10.08 -6.19
C LEU A 73 5.45 10.59 -7.07
N VAL A 74 5.60 10.49 -8.39
CA VAL A 74 4.56 10.90 -9.35
C VAL A 74 3.29 10.11 -9.11
N LEU A 75 3.37 8.80 -8.89
CA LEU A 75 2.18 7.99 -8.60
C LEU A 75 1.52 8.40 -7.28
N LEU A 76 2.31 8.67 -6.23
CA LEU A 76 1.82 9.16 -4.95
C LEU A 76 1.14 10.53 -5.06
N PHE A 77 1.71 11.47 -5.81
CA PHE A 77 1.14 12.80 -5.98
C PHE A 77 -0.01 12.83 -6.98
N ALA A 78 0.09 12.12 -8.09
CA ALA A 78 -0.94 12.12 -9.14
C ALA A 78 -2.16 11.28 -8.77
N VAL A 79 -1.98 10.15 -8.06
CA VAL A 79 -3.10 9.28 -7.68
C VAL A 79 -3.38 9.36 -6.19
N GLY A 80 -2.35 9.33 -5.35
CA GLY A 80 -2.51 9.38 -3.90
C GLY A 80 -3.13 10.68 -3.40
N LEU A 81 -2.74 11.84 -3.96
CA LEU A 81 -3.32 13.13 -3.53
C LEU A 81 -4.81 13.26 -3.90
N PRO A 82 -5.26 12.98 -5.15
CA PRO A 82 -6.70 12.98 -5.43
C PRO A 82 -7.47 11.98 -4.58
N LEU A 83 -6.92 10.79 -4.37
CA LEU A 83 -7.57 9.78 -3.53
C LEU A 83 -7.69 10.24 -2.07
N LEU A 84 -6.67 10.95 -1.56
CA LEU A 84 -6.68 11.56 -0.23
C LEU A 84 -7.74 12.67 -0.13
N ILE A 85 -7.85 13.52 -1.16
CA ILE A 85 -8.87 14.57 -1.22
C ILE A 85 -10.26 13.94 -1.20
N VAL A 86 -10.52 12.96 -2.07
CA VAL A 86 -11.81 12.27 -2.13
C VAL A 86 -12.14 11.59 -0.80
N GLY A 87 -11.19 10.83 -0.24
CA GLY A 87 -11.37 10.18 1.06
C GLY A 87 -11.61 11.18 2.19
N GLY A 88 -10.88 12.31 2.19
CA GLY A 88 -11.03 13.39 3.15
C GLY A 88 -12.41 14.07 3.07
N VAL A 89 -12.88 14.36 1.86
CA VAL A 89 -14.22 14.93 1.63
C VAL A 89 -15.32 13.98 2.10
N ILE A 90 -15.23 12.69 1.75
CA ILE A 90 -16.19 11.69 2.20
C ILE A 90 -16.19 11.58 3.72
N GLY A 91 -15.01 11.49 4.34
CA GLY A 91 -14.87 11.44 5.79
C GLY A 91 -15.46 12.66 6.48
N PHE A 92 -15.18 13.86 5.96
CA PHE A 92 -15.74 15.11 6.45
C PHE A 92 -17.27 15.14 6.36
N LEU A 93 -17.83 14.73 5.22
CA LEU A 93 -19.28 14.64 5.04
C LEU A 93 -19.91 13.66 6.03
N MET A 94 -19.33 12.48 6.23
CA MET A 94 -19.81 11.52 7.23
C MET A 94 -19.79 12.12 8.65
N LEU A 95 -18.71 12.83 9.00
CA LEU A 95 -18.60 13.54 10.27
C LEU A 95 -19.68 14.60 10.43
N LEU A 96 -19.95 15.36 9.36
CA LEU A 96 -21.00 16.38 9.34
C LEU A 96 -22.39 15.75 9.52
N PHE A 97 -22.72 14.73 8.74
CA PHE A 97 -24.01 14.04 8.84
C PHE A 97 -24.21 13.38 10.21
N CYS A 98 -23.17 12.73 10.74
CA CYS A 98 -23.24 12.08 12.05
C CYS A 98 -23.30 13.12 13.17
N GLY A 99 -22.54 14.21 13.08
CA GLY A 99 -22.56 15.30 14.06
C GLY A 99 -23.89 16.04 14.09
N VAL A 100 -24.35 16.53 12.94
CA VAL A 100 -25.65 17.21 12.81
C VAL A 100 -26.79 16.25 13.17
N GLY A 101 -26.74 15.01 12.68
CA GLY A 101 -27.69 13.97 13.03
C GLY A 101 -27.73 13.72 14.54
N ALA A 102 -26.58 13.57 15.19
CA ALA A 102 -26.51 13.38 16.64
C ALA A 102 -27.09 14.58 17.41
N VAL A 103 -26.86 15.81 16.95
CA VAL A 103 -27.41 17.02 17.60
C VAL A 103 -28.93 17.09 17.41
N VAL A 104 -29.42 16.92 16.18
CA VAL A 104 -30.85 17.01 15.86
C VAL A 104 -31.65 15.87 16.50
N PHE A 105 -31.13 14.64 16.47
CA PHE A 105 -31.75 13.48 17.09
C PHE A 105 -31.40 13.33 18.59
N SER A 106 -30.59 14.22 19.16
CA SER A 106 -30.22 14.19 20.59
C SER A 106 -31.42 14.03 21.52
N PRO A 107 -32.53 14.80 21.37
CA PRO A 107 -33.68 14.66 22.25
C PRO A 107 -34.32 13.27 22.14
N ALA A 108 -34.42 12.73 20.93
CA ALA A 108 -34.99 11.40 20.70
C ALA A 108 -34.08 10.29 21.25
N PHE A 109 -32.77 10.40 21.07
CA PHE A 109 -31.79 9.47 21.63
C PHE A 109 -31.83 9.45 23.16
N LEU A 110 -32.00 10.61 23.81
CA LEU A 110 -32.16 10.67 25.26
C LEU A 110 -33.45 9.99 25.73
N VAL A 111 -34.57 10.22 25.05
CA VAL A 111 -35.84 9.55 25.37
C VAL A 111 -35.72 8.04 25.20
N ILE A 112 -35.13 7.57 24.10
CA ILE A 112 -34.89 6.15 23.85
C ILE A 112 -33.96 5.56 24.91
N LEU A 113 -32.90 6.26 25.29
CA LEU A 113 -31.96 5.83 26.31
C LEU A 113 -32.62 5.70 27.68
N VAL A 114 -33.49 6.66 28.06
CA VAL A 114 -34.25 6.62 29.31
C VAL A 114 -35.26 5.47 29.30
N LEU A 115 -36.01 5.29 28.21
CA LEU A 115 -36.92 4.14 28.05
C LEU A 115 -36.15 2.82 28.16
N TRP A 116 -35.01 2.72 27.48
CA TRP A 116 -34.18 1.53 27.53
C TRP A 116 -33.65 1.25 28.94
N LEU A 117 -33.24 2.28 29.68
CA LEU A 117 -32.80 2.15 31.07
C LEU A 117 -33.94 1.67 31.99
N LEU A 118 -35.15 2.16 31.78
CA LEU A 118 -36.36 1.76 32.50
C LEU A 118 -36.78 0.31 32.19
N LEU A 119 -36.69 -0.10 30.92
CA LEU A 119 -37.04 -1.46 30.48
C LEU A 119 -35.94 -2.48 30.75
N ARG A 120 -34.69 -2.03 30.93
CA ARG A 120 -33.57 -2.89 31.29
C ARG A 120 -33.78 -3.40 32.72
N ARG A 121 -34.32 -4.61 32.84
CA ARG A 121 -34.39 -5.33 34.11
C ARG A 121 -32.99 -5.34 34.75
N PRO A 122 -32.83 -4.89 36.01
CA PRO A 122 -31.57 -5.03 36.69
C PRO A 122 -31.26 -6.53 36.75
N LYS A 123 -30.12 -6.96 36.19
CA LYS A 123 -29.58 -8.28 36.52
C LYS A 123 -29.34 -8.25 38.01
N ALA A 124 -30.18 -8.96 38.76
CA ALA A 124 -30.01 -9.14 40.19
C ALA A 124 -28.56 -9.53 40.42
N ARG A 125 -27.83 -8.68 41.15
CA ARG A 125 -26.49 -8.99 41.63
C ARG A 125 -26.68 -10.28 42.42
N ALA A 126 -26.09 -11.38 41.96
CA ALA A 126 -26.21 -12.67 42.63
C ALA A 126 -25.72 -12.47 44.06
N THR A 127 -26.66 -12.32 45.00
CA THR A 127 -26.36 -12.33 46.42
C THR A 127 -25.80 -13.70 46.71
N ALA A 128 -24.55 -13.73 47.17
CA ALA A 128 -23.84 -14.94 47.54
C ALA A 128 -24.74 -15.84 48.39
N PRO A 129 -24.74 -17.17 48.18
CA PRO A 129 -25.62 -18.06 48.91
C PRO A 129 -25.35 -17.91 50.41
N ALA A 130 -26.40 -17.63 51.18
CA ALA A 130 -26.31 -17.56 52.63
C ALA A 130 -25.74 -18.89 53.18
N PRO A 131 -24.82 -18.86 54.16
CA PRO A 131 -24.33 -20.08 54.79
C PRO A 131 -25.50 -20.77 55.47
N ARG A 132 -25.72 -22.05 55.16
CA ARG A 132 -26.66 -22.90 55.90
C ARG A 132 -26.02 -23.32 57.25
N PRO A 133 -26.82 -23.46 58.32
CA PRO A 133 -26.35 -23.68 59.69
C PRO A 133 -25.60 -25.00 59.88
#